data_AF-A0A8B6CM33-F1
#
_entry.id   AF-A0A8B6CM33-F1
#
_cell.length_a   1.000
_cell.length_b   1.000
_cell.length_c   1.000
_cell.angle_alpha   90.00
_cell.angle_beta   90.00
_cell.angle_gamma   90.00
#
_symmetry.space_group_name_H-M   'P 1'
#
loop_
_entity.id
_entity.type
_entity.pdbx_description
1 polymer ?
#
loop_
_entity_poly.entity_id
_entity_poly.type
_entity_poly.pdbx_seq_one_letter_code
_entity_poly.pdbx_strand_id
1 'polypeptide(L)'
;MTAVFPAILFIGFFASSAHAFSRCCGPKQWTSAVAQVVGEYNIDADFYGLSEVDNRVYYDFPNKKIASVQTVTNETGDQPVITHIKQIMDYNLKKTWTIEGKNCTTTDLTEDIPSPCVP
;
A
#
# COMPACT_ATOMS: atom_id res chain seq x y z
N MET A 1 11.14 -74.28 -26.78
CA MET A 1 10.38 -73.34 -25.93
C MET A 1 11.28 -72.95 -24.77
N THR A 2 11.87 -71.76 -24.85
CA THR A 2 12.77 -71.21 -23.83
C THR A 2 12.17 -69.87 -23.40
N ALA A 3 11.71 -69.80 -22.16
CA ALA A 3 11.15 -68.59 -21.58
C ALA A 3 12.29 -67.67 -21.15
N VAL A 4 12.32 -66.44 -21.66
CA VAL A 4 13.24 -65.38 -21.25
C VAL A 4 12.39 -64.31 -20.57
N PHE A 5 12.55 -64.17 -19.26
CA PHE A 5 12.10 -63.00 -18.50
C PHE A 5 13.24 -61.99 -18.46
N PRO A 6 12.99 -60.71 -18.82
CA PRO A 6 13.83 -59.64 -18.29
C PRO A 6 13.03 -58.52 -17.62
N ALA A 7 13.42 -58.32 -16.35
CA ALA A 7 13.46 -57.11 -15.54
C ALA A 7 12.65 -55.87 -15.98
N ILE A 8 11.61 -55.56 -15.21
CA ILE A 8 10.96 -54.25 -15.21
C ILE A 8 11.91 -53.26 -14.54
N LEU A 9 12.53 -52.40 -15.36
CA LEU A 9 13.31 -51.26 -14.91
C LEU A 9 12.35 -50.20 -14.33
N PHE A 10 12.22 -50.12 -13.01
CA PHE A 10 11.62 -48.96 -12.35
C PHE A 10 12.61 -47.79 -12.44
N ILE A 11 12.55 -47.03 -13.53
CA ILE A 11 13.19 -45.72 -13.60
C ILE A 11 12.37 -44.80 -12.70
N GLY A 12 12.80 -44.67 -11.45
CA GLY A 12 12.28 -43.70 -10.50
C GLY A 12 12.45 -42.30 -11.05
N PHE A 13 11.40 -41.78 -11.66
CA PHE A 13 11.25 -40.38 -12.04
C PHE A 13 11.13 -39.59 -10.73
N PHE A 14 12.26 -39.20 -10.13
CA PHE A 14 12.28 -38.11 -9.17
C PHE A 14 12.00 -36.84 -9.95
N ALA A 15 10.71 -36.58 -10.21
CA ALA A 15 10.24 -35.26 -10.60
C ALA A 15 10.51 -34.34 -9.39
N SER A 16 11.68 -33.73 -9.38
CA SER A 16 11.96 -32.59 -8.53
C SER A 16 10.95 -31.51 -8.92
N SER A 17 9.90 -31.37 -8.12
CA SER A 17 9.01 -30.21 -8.21
C SER A 17 9.82 -29.00 -7.77
N ALA A 18 10.53 -28.40 -8.73
CA ALA A 18 11.02 -27.05 -8.64
C ALA A 18 9.80 -26.14 -8.55
N HIS A 19 9.30 -25.96 -7.33
CA HIS A 19 8.38 -24.88 -7.02
C HIS A 19 9.18 -23.59 -7.21
N ALA A 20 9.10 -23.01 -8.41
CA ALA A 20 9.49 -21.63 -8.60
C ALA A 20 8.76 -20.82 -7.54
N PHE A 21 9.51 -20.14 -6.67
CA PHE A 21 8.94 -19.27 -5.65
C PHE A 21 8.07 -18.23 -6.35
N SER A 22 6.75 -18.42 -6.30
CA SER A 22 5.80 -17.44 -6.80
C SER A 22 5.95 -16.19 -5.94
N ARG A 23 6.08 -15.01 -6.56
CA ARG A 23 6.13 -13.72 -5.86
C ARG A 23 4.99 -13.65 -4.83
N CYS A 24 5.34 -13.25 -3.61
CA CYS A 24 4.33 -13.00 -2.58
C CYS A 24 3.47 -11.81 -3.01
N CYS A 25 2.17 -12.04 -3.10
CA CYS A 25 1.20 -10.97 -3.36
C CYS A 25 0.33 -10.75 -2.14
N GLY A 26 0.19 -9.49 -1.75
CA GLY A 26 -0.80 -9.05 -0.81
C GLY A 26 -2.21 -9.11 -1.40
N PRO A 27 -3.23 -8.84 -0.57
CA PRO A 27 -4.61 -8.77 -1.03
C PRO A 27 -4.77 -7.66 -2.08
N LYS A 28 -5.61 -7.91 -3.09
CA LYS A 28 -5.92 -6.93 -4.14
C LYS A 28 -6.86 -5.81 -3.67
N GLN A 29 -7.54 -6.02 -2.54
CA GLN A 29 -8.41 -5.04 -1.91
C GLN A 29 -8.21 -5.13 -0.39
N TRP A 30 -7.98 -3.99 0.24
CA TRP A 30 -7.81 -3.93 1.68
C TRP A 30 -8.10 -2.54 2.22
N THR A 31 -8.32 -2.47 3.52
CA THR A 31 -8.40 -1.22 4.27
C THR A 31 -7.42 -1.29 5.43
N SER A 32 -6.68 -0.22 5.65
CA SER A 32 -5.72 -0.10 6.75
C SER A 32 -5.95 1.20 7.51
N ALA A 33 -5.62 1.18 8.79
CA ALA A 33 -5.52 2.37 9.62
C ALA A 33 -4.08 2.48 10.11
N VAL A 34 -3.49 3.66 9.95
CA VAL A 34 -2.13 3.98 10.35
C VAL A 34 -2.20 5.25 11.18
N ALA A 35 -1.81 5.16 12.44
CA ALA A 35 -1.58 6.31 13.30
C ALA A 35 -0.07 6.58 13.34
N GLN A 36 0.33 7.84 13.16
CA GLN A 36 1.72 8.27 13.22
C GLN A 36 1.83 9.49 14.12
N VAL A 37 2.90 9.57 14.90
CA VAL A 37 3.27 10.76 15.65
C VAL A 37 4.60 11.24 15.06
N VAL A 38 4.62 12.47 14.57
CA VAL A 38 5.78 13.10 13.95
C VAL A 38 6.12 14.33 14.77
N GLY A 39 7.34 14.39 15.29
CA GLY A 39 7.86 15.56 16.00
C GLY A 39 8.97 16.23 15.20
N GLU A 40 9.03 17.55 15.25
CA GLU A 40 10.13 18.34 14.74
C GLU A 40 10.63 19.31 15.82
N TYR A 41 11.95 19.46 15.91
CA TYR A 41 12.60 20.47 16.74
C TYR A 41 13.53 21.32 15.88
N ASN A 42 13.27 22.62 15.83
CA ASN A 42 14.11 23.60 15.15
C ASN A 42 14.93 24.37 16.19
N ILE A 43 16.23 24.09 16.23
CA ILE A 43 17.16 24.67 17.22
C ILE A 43 17.41 26.16 17.01
N ASP A 44 17.34 26.65 15.76
CA ASP A 44 17.64 28.04 15.42
C ASP A 44 16.49 28.98 15.77
N ALA A 45 15.25 28.47 15.72
CA ALA A 45 14.03 29.22 16.02
C ALA A 45 13.48 28.97 17.44
N ASP A 46 14.14 28.11 18.24
CA ASP A 46 13.64 27.60 19.54
C ASP A 46 12.17 27.14 19.47
N PHE A 47 11.86 26.37 18.42
CA PHE A 47 10.51 25.94 18.09
C PHE A 47 10.43 24.42 18.10
N TYR A 48 9.40 23.88 18.76
CA TYR A 48 9.04 22.48 18.70
C TYR A 48 7.61 22.35 18.15
N GLY A 49 7.40 21.32 17.34
CA GLY A 49 6.09 20.95 16.83
C GLY A 49 5.86 19.46 16.99
N LEU A 50 4.65 19.09 17.40
CA LEU A 50 4.20 17.71 17.41
C LEU A 50 2.95 17.60 16.52
N SER A 51 2.97 16.62 15.63
CA SER A 51 1.88 16.33 14.71
C SER A 51 1.47 14.88 14.88
N GLU A 52 0.22 14.65 15.25
CA GLU A 52 -0.39 13.32 15.19
C GLU A 52 -1.19 13.19 13.89
N VAL A 53 -1.01 12.08 13.18
CA VAL A 53 -1.66 11.79 11.91
C VAL A 53 -2.37 10.45 11.99
N ASP A 54 -3.69 10.50 12.01
CA ASP A 54 -4.55 9.32 11.86
C ASP A 54 -4.97 9.19 10.40
N ASN A 55 -4.47 8.16 9.73
CA ASN A 55 -4.73 7.90 8.32
C ASN A 55 -5.46 6.57 8.12
N ARG A 56 -6.56 6.59 7.38
CA ARG A 56 -7.20 5.38 6.86
C ARG A 56 -7.00 5.31 5.36
N VAL A 57 -6.45 4.21 4.88
CA VAL A 57 -6.20 3.94 3.47
C VAL A 57 -7.11 2.83 2.97
N TYR A 58 -7.73 3.05 1.83
CA TYR A 58 -8.56 2.11 1.10
C TYR A 58 -7.89 1.83 -0.23
N TYR A 59 -7.45 0.60 -0.43
CA TYR A 59 -6.77 0.17 -1.64
C TYR A 59 -7.67 -0.77 -2.43
N ASP A 60 -7.88 -0.48 -3.71
CA ASP A 60 -8.72 -1.23 -4.62
C ASP A 60 -8.02 -1.42 -5.96
N PHE A 61 -7.19 -2.46 -6.05
CA PHE A 61 -6.42 -2.76 -7.25
C PHE A 61 -7.28 -3.11 -8.47
N PRO A 62 -8.33 -3.97 -8.36
CA PRO A 62 -9.19 -4.31 -9.50
C PRO A 62 -9.81 -3.08 -10.17
N ASN A 63 -10.25 -2.10 -9.39
CA ASN A 63 -10.84 -0.87 -9.90
C ASN A 63 -9.81 0.25 -10.12
N LYS A 64 -8.53 -0.02 -9.85
CA LYS A 64 -7.41 0.92 -9.90
C LYS A 64 -7.68 2.22 -9.14
N LYS A 65 -8.11 2.10 -7.88
CA LYS A 65 -8.38 3.25 -7.00
C LYS A 65 -7.66 3.11 -5.67
N ILE A 66 -7.24 4.25 -5.14
CA ILE A 66 -6.79 4.38 -3.76
C ILE A 66 -7.49 5.59 -3.17
N ALA A 67 -8.01 5.46 -1.95
CA ALA A 67 -8.49 6.60 -1.20
C ALA A 67 -7.82 6.65 0.16
N SER A 68 -7.62 7.85 0.69
CA SER A 68 -7.14 8.04 2.06
C SER A 68 -7.97 9.10 2.77
N VAL A 69 -8.13 8.93 4.08
CA VAL A 69 -8.77 9.89 4.98
C VAL A 69 -7.83 10.11 6.14
N GLN A 70 -7.34 11.34 6.25
CA GLN A 70 -6.37 11.77 7.24
C GLN A 70 -7.00 12.77 8.19
N THR A 71 -6.74 12.59 9.47
CA THR A 71 -6.90 13.62 10.49
C THR A 71 -5.51 13.96 10.99
N VAL A 72 -5.12 15.22 10.84
CA VAL A 72 -3.84 15.75 11.30
C VAL A 72 -4.12 16.66 12.48
N THR A 73 -3.57 16.34 13.64
CA THR A 73 -3.64 17.14 14.86
C THR A 73 -2.27 17.75 15.09
N ASN A 74 -2.13 19.06 14.86
CA ASN A 74 -0.90 19.79 15.14
C ASN A 74 -0.98 20.42 16.53
N GLU A 75 -0.13 19.97 17.43
CA GLU A 75 0.08 20.58 18.74
C GLU A 75 1.18 21.64 18.60
N THR A 76 0.75 22.87 18.32
CA THR A 76 1.64 24.05 18.33
C THR A 76 0.98 25.13 19.20
N GLY A 77 1.60 25.46 20.33
CA GLY A 77 1.06 26.43 21.29
C GLY A 77 -0.16 25.93 22.09
N ASP A 78 -1.03 26.86 22.52
CA ASP A 78 -2.09 26.59 23.50
C ASP A 78 -3.34 25.85 22.97
N GLN A 79 -3.48 25.66 21.66
CA GLN A 79 -4.64 24.99 21.06
C GLN A 79 -4.24 24.10 19.87
N PRO A 80 -4.68 22.82 19.84
CA PRO A 80 -4.40 21.94 18.72
C PRO A 80 -5.17 22.37 17.47
N VAL A 81 -4.48 22.43 16.33
CA VAL A 81 -5.11 22.64 15.02
C VAL A 81 -5.40 21.29 14.39
N ILE A 82 -6.69 21.00 14.12
CA ILE A 82 -7.14 19.75 13.52
C ILE A 82 -7.51 19.98 12.06
N THR A 83 -6.84 19.28 11.14
CA THR A 83 -7.10 19.33 9.71
C THR A 83 -7.57 17.96 9.21
N HIS A 84 -8.65 17.94 8.44
CA HIS A 84 -9.14 16.72 7.78
C HIS A 84 -8.85 16.77 6.29
N ILE A 85 -8.07 15.81 5.80
CA ILE A 85 -7.68 15.69 4.40
C ILE A 85 -8.24 14.38 3.85
N LYS A 86 -8.96 14.43 2.75
CA LYS A 86 -9.36 13.24 2.00
C LYS A 86 -8.66 13.25 0.65
N GLN A 87 -8.06 12.14 0.27
CA GLN A 87 -7.47 11.98 -1.05
C GLN A 87 -8.14 10.84 -1.78
N ILE A 88 -8.41 11.03 -3.08
CA ILE A 88 -8.92 9.99 -3.96
C ILE A 88 -8.01 9.97 -5.19
N MET A 89 -7.35 8.85 -5.43
CA MET A 89 -6.53 8.60 -6.62
C MET A 89 -7.28 7.60 -7.50
N ASP A 90 -7.63 8.02 -8.71
CA ASP A 90 -8.23 7.15 -9.73
C ASP A 90 -7.24 7.00 -10.90
N TYR A 91 -6.61 5.83 -10.96
CA TYR A 91 -5.58 5.53 -11.94
C TYR A 91 -6.15 5.18 -13.31
N ASN A 92 -7.46 4.93 -13.44
CA ASN A 92 -8.10 4.83 -14.74
C ASN A 92 -8.33 6.23 -15.34
N LEU A 93 -8.72 7.19 -14.49
CA LEU A 93 -8.90 8.59 -14.90
C LEU A 93 -7.59 9.39 -14.92
N LYS A 94 -6.52 8.85 -14.34
CA LYS A 94 -5.21 9.51 -14.18
C LYS A 94 -5.36 10.85 -13.45
N LYS A 95 -6.18 10.86 -12.40
CA LYS A 95 -6.48 12.04 -11.57
C LYS A 95 -6.37 11.73 -10.09
N THR A 96 -5.99 12.75 -9.33
CA THR A 96 -6.05 12.77 -7.87
C THR A 96 -6.92 13.94 -7.43
N TRP A 97 -7.88 13.70 -6.54
CA TRP A 97 -8.64 14.72 -5.84
C TRP A 97 -8.17 14.81 -4.40
N THR A 98 -7.88 16.03 -3.95
CA THR A 98 -7.57 16.32 -2.55
C THR A 98 -8.64 17.25 -2.01
N ILE A 99 -9.33 16.80 -0.96
CA ILE A 99 -10.40 17.54 -0.29
C ILE A 99 -9.92 17.93 1.10
N GLU A 100 -9.91 19.24 1.37
CA GLU A 100 -9.57 19.83 2.66
C GLU A 100 -10.69 20.82 3.04
N GLY A 101 -11.44 20.49 4.09
CA GLY A 101 -12.64 21.23 4.45
C GLY A 101 -13.68 21.26 3.31
N LYS A 102 -13.95 22.45 2.77
CA LYS A 102 -14.86 22.65 1.61
C LYS A 102 -14.12 22.81 0.28
N ASN A 103 -12.78 22.82 0.30
CA ASN A 103 -11.96 23.00 -0.88
C ASN A 103 -11.64 21.64 -1.49
N CYS A 104 -11.75 21.53 -2.81
CA CYS A 104 -11.37 20.35 -3.57
C CYS A 104 -10.42 20.78 -4.69
N THR A 105 -9.21 20.24 -4.68
CA THR A 105 -8.23 20.44 -5.75
C THR A 105 -8.06 19.16 -6.55
N THR A 106 -7.65 19.28 -7.81
CA THR A 106 -7.44 18.14 -8.69
C THR A 106 -6.08 18.27 -9.35
N THR A 107 -5.33 17.17 -9.38
CA THR A 107 -4.03 17.07 -10.04
C THR A 107 -3.98 15.85 -10.97
N ASP A 108 -3.06 15.88 -11.93
CA ASP A 108 -2.80 14.74 -12.80
C ASP A 108 -1.98 13.67 -12.08
N LEU A 109 -2.30 12.41 -12.36
CA LEU A 109 -1.60 11.24 -11.83
C LEU A 109 -0.86 10.55 -12.99
N THR A 110 0.46 10.62 -12.97
CA THR A 110 1.29 10.07 -14.05
C THR A 110 1.61 8.59 -13.83
N GLU A 111 1.68 8.17 -12.57
CA GLU A 111 2.07 6.83 -12.17
C GLU A 111 0.95 5.79 -12.37
N ASP A 112 1.33 4.52 -12.33
CA ASP A 112 0.40 3.40 -12.27
C ASP A 112 0.12 3.01 -10.82
N ILE A 113 -1.00 2.30 -10.62
CA ILE A 113 -1.36 1.85 -9.28
C ILE A 113 -0.28 0.89 -8.77
N PRO A 114 0.21 1.06 -7.52
CA PRO A 114 1.21 0.16 -6.94
C PRO A 114 0.75 -1.29 -7.02
N SER A 115 1.64 -2.17 -7.48
CA SER A 115 1.39 -3.61 -7.55
C SER A 115 1.14 -4.17 -6.15
N PRO A 116 0.15 -5.08 -5.98
CA PRO A 116 -0.04 -5.78 -4.71
C PRO A 116 1.04 -6.85 -4.47
N CYS A 117 1.87 -7.16 -5.46
CA CYS A 117 2.94 -8.14 -5.36
C CYS A 117 4.28 -7.49 -5.04
N VAL A 118 5.03 -8.11 -4.13
CA VAL A 118 6.42 -7.75 -3.83
C VAL A 118 7.25 -8.01 -5.10
N PRO A 119 8.06 -7.03 -5.57
CA PRO A 119 8.89 -7.16 -6.77
C PRO A 119 9.83 -8.38 -6.77
#